data_AF-D6Z2G4-F1
#
_entry.id   AF-D6Z2G4-F1
#
_cell.length_a   1.000
_cell.length_b   1.000
_cell.length_c   1.000
_cell.angle_alpha   90.00
_cell.angle_beta   90.00
_cell.angle_gamma   90.00
#
_symmetry.space_group_name_H-M   'P 1'
#
loop_
_entity.id
_entity.type
_entity.pdbx_description
1 polymer ?
#
loop_
_entity_poly.entity_id
_entity_poly.type
_entity_poly.pdbx_seq_one_letter_code
_entity_poly.pdbx_strand_id
1 'polypeptide(L)'
;MLQNFQRCLSLDELQEFFHQHRQMMQQTEQQITQALADNDLPTLGKAIHKIVGSAATPCFPMVHRLAHSLAEAARGNRLELARALATELLAARTEAWQLLTSRYPQLNKPAAAQPTSSQPAQP
;
A
#
# COMPACT_ATOMS: atom_id res chain seq x y z
N MET A 1 -12.52 -8.16 7.41
CA MET A 1 -11.08 -7.83 7.58
C MET A 1 -10.86 -6.49 8.25
N LEU A 2 -11.37 -5.35 7.77
CA LEU A 2 -11.29 -4.08 8.52
C LEU A 2 -11.83 -4.21 9.96
N GLN A 3 -12.90 -4.99 10.15
CA GLN A 3 -13.43 -5.32 11.48
C GLN A 3 -12.43 -6.02 12.41
N ASN A 4 -11.44 -6.74 11.88
CA ASN A 4 -10.39 -7.35 12.71
C ASN A 4 -9.41 -6.28 13.20
N PHE A 5 -9.06 -5.30 12.36
CA PHE A 5 -8.25 -4.16 12.78
C PHE A 5 -9.00 -3.28 13.78
N GLN A 6 -10.29 -3.04 13.58
CA GLN A 6 -11.14 -2.32 14.53
C GLN A 6 -11.30 -3.02 15.90
N ARG A 7 -10.96 -4.31 16.00
CA ARG A 7 -10.94 -5.05 17.27
C ARG A 7 -9.63 -4.90 18.04
N CYS A 8 -8.54 -4.54 17.37
CA CYS A 8 -7.19 -4.50 17.95
C CYS A 8 -6.60 -3.09 18.00
N LEU A 9 -7.12 -2.16 17.20
CA LEU A 9 -6.64 -0.79 17.08
C LEU A 9 -7.76 0.19 17.40
N SER A 10 -7.41 1.25 18.12
CA SER A 10 -8.24 2.44 18.23
C SER A 10 -8.46 3.08 16.86
N LEU A 11 -9.43 3.99 16.78
CA LEU A 11 -9.71 4.72 15.54
C LEU A 11 -8.49 5.56 15.09
N ASP A 12 -7.80 6.20 16.02
CA ASP A 12 -6.63 7.05 15.72
C ASP A 12 -5.45 6.20 15.20
N GLU A 13 -5.20 5.04 15.81
CA GLU A 13 -4.19 4.09 15.32
C GLU A 13 -4.54 3.52 13.94
N LEU A 14 -5.83 3.27 13.69
CA LEU A 14 -6.32 2.80 12.39
C LEU A 14 -6.10 3.88 11.32
N GLN A 15 -6.41 5.15 11.63
CA GLN A 15 -6.19 6.28 10.74
C GLN A 15 -4.71 6.44 10.39
N GLU A 16 -3.83 6.43 11.40
CA GLU A 16 -2.39 6.56 11.20
C GLU A 16 -1.83 5.39 10.39
N PHE A 17 -2.25 4.16 10.71
CA PHE A 17 -1.86 2.97 9.97
C PHE A 17 -2.21 3.07 8.48
N PHE A 18 -3.45 3.45 8.15
CA PHE A 18 -3.89 3.58 6.76
C PHE A 18 -3.25 4.79 6.06
N HIS A 19 -2.94 5.86 6.79
CA HIS A 19 -2.21 7.01 6.27
C HIS A 19 -0.78 6.61 5.85
N GLN A 20 -0.04 5.99 6.76
CA GLN A 20 1.33 5.50 6.50
C GLN A 20 1.35 4.46 5.38
N HIS A 21 0.37 3.54 5.37
CA HIS A 21 0.23 2.55 4.32
C HIS A 21 0.02 3.20 2.95
N ARG A 22 -0.86 4.21 2.86
CA ARG A 22 -1.08 4.96 1.61
C ARG A 22 0.21 5.63 1.11
N GLN A 23 0.95 6.30 2.00
CA GLN A 23 2.20 6.98 1.63
C GLN A 23 3.25 5.99 1.11
N MET A 24 3.45 4.87 1.81
CA MET A 24 4.38 3.82 1.41
C MET A 24 3.97 3.19 0.07
N MET A 25 2.68 2.98 -0.18
CA MET A 25 2.19 2.49 -1.47
C MET A 25 2.47 3.48 -2.60
N GLN A 26 2.20 4.78 -2.41
CA GLN A 26 2.50 5.81 -3.41
C GLN A 26 3.99 5.89 -3.77
N GLN A 27 4.87 5.82 -2.76
CA GLN A 27 6.31 5.77 -3.00
C GLN A 27 6.72 4.51 -3.76
N THR A 28 6.08 3.38 -3.48
CA THR A 28 6.38 2.11 -4.15
C THR A 28 5.86 2.10 -5.59
N GLU A 29 4.72 2.72 -5.87
CA GLU A 29 4.19 2.92 -7.24
C GLU A 29 5.14 3.77 -8.08
N GLN A 30 5.73 4.82 -7.50
CA GLN A 30 6.77 5.61 -8.17
C GLN A 30 8.00 4.77 -8.48
N GLN A 31 8.44 3.92 -7.55
CA GLN A 31 9.55 2.98 -7.77
C GLN A 31 9.26 2.00 -8.90
N ILE A 32 8.05 1.46 -9.00
CA ILE A 32 7.64 0.56 -10.09
C ILE A 32 7.67 1.30 -11.43
N THR A 33 7.10 2.50 -11.47
CA THR A 33 7.02 3.32 -12.70
C THR A 33 8.42 3.66 -13.20
N GLN A 34 9.30 4.11 -12.31
CA GLN A 34 10.67 4.44 -12.66
C GLN A 34 11.47 3.20 -13.09
N ALA A 35 11.36 2.09 -12.36
CA ALA A 35 12.04 0.85 -12.71
C ALA A 35 11.60 0.32 -14.08
N LEU A 36 10.32 0.47 -14.44
CA LEU A 36 9.85 0.15 -15.78
C LEU A 36 10.38 1.11 -16.84
N ALA A 37 10.47 2.41 -16.56
CA ALA A 37 11.06 3.38 -17.49
C ALA A 37 12.54 3.04 -17.78
N ASP A 38 13.29 2.67 -16.76
CA ASP A 38 14.72 2.37 -16.84
C ASP A 38 15.02 0.91 -17.25
N ASN A 39 13.98 0.07 -17.39
CA ASN A 39 14.09 -1.39 -17.55
C ASN A 39 14.92 -2.07 -16.43
N ASP A 40 14.88 -1.53 -15.21
CA ASP A 40 15.56 -2.04 -14.02
C ASP A 40 14.72 -3.12 -13.31
N LEU A 41 14.85 -4.36 -13.78
CA LEU A 41 14.16 -5.52 -13.21
C LEU A 41 14.49 -5.77 -11.72
N PRO A 42 15.74 -5.62 -11.24
CA PRO A 42 16.05 -5.71 -9.81
C PRO A 42 15.26 -4.73 -8.95
N THR A 43 15.19 -3.46 -9.33
CA THR A 43 14.44 -2.44 -8.58
C THR A 43 12.93 -2.70 -8.68
N LEU A 44 12.45 -3.08 -9.87
CA LEU A 44 11.07 -3.49 -10.08
C LEU A 44 10.68 -4.65 -9.13
N GLY A 45 11.50 -5.70 -9.06
CA GLY A 45 11.27 -6.85 -8.19
C GLY A 45 11.20 -6.48 -6.71
N LYS A 46 12.10 -5.60 -6.24
CA LYS A 46 12.08 -5.10 -4.85
C LYS A 46 10.81 -4.30 -4.55
N ALA A 47 10.39 -3.43 -5.47
CA ALA A 47 9.18 -2.62 -5.30
C ALA A 47 7.93 -3.51 -5.30
N ILE A 48 7.84 -4.50 -6.19
CA ILE A 48 6.73 -5.46 -6.22
C ILE A 48 6.69 -6.28 -4.92
N HIS A 49 7.84 -6.72 -4.41
CA HIS A 49 7.89 -7.49 -3.17
C HIS A 49 7.36 -6.68 -1.98
N LYS A 50 7.64 -5.37 -1.92
CA LYS A 50 7.05 -4.46 -0.92
C LYS A 50 5.52 -4.40 -1.05
N ILE A 51 4.99 -4.29 -2.28
CA ILE A 51 3.53 -4.30 -2.50
C ILE A 51 2.94 -5.63 -2.07
N VAL A 52 3.53 -6.77 -2.44
CA VAL A 52 3.02 -8.10 -2.04
C VAL A 52 3.02 -8.24 -0.51
N GLY A 53 4.11 -7.85 0.15
CA GLY A 53 4.25 -7.90 1.60
C GLY A 53 3.33 -6.92 2.35
N SER A 54 3.04 -5.75 1.77
CA SER A 54 2.17 -4.73 2.40
C SER A 54 0.69 -4.85 2.01
N ALA A 55 0.39 -5.46 0.87
CA ALA A 55 -0.97 -5.75 0.39
C ALA A 55 -1.57 -6.99 1.07
N ALA A 56 -0.75 -7.82 1.71
CA ALA A 56 -1.19 -8.87 2.62
C ALA A 56 -1.97 -8.31 3.83
N THR A 57 -1.94 -6.99 4.05
CA THR A 57 -2.31 -6.42 5.34
C THR A 57 -3.79 -6.01 5.45
N PRO A 58 -4.52 -5.35 4.52
CA PRO A 58 -5.99 -5.36 4.65
C PRO A 58 -6.83 -4.98 3.40
N CYS A 59 -7.48 -5.93 2.73
CA CYS A 59 -8.72 -5.69 1.93
C CYS A 59 -8.62 -5.38 0.41
N PHE A 60 -7.50 -5.63 -0.29
CA PHE A 60 -7.43 -5.43 -1.74
C PHE A 60 -7.00 -6.68 -2.52
N PRO A 61 -7.88 -7.69 -2.65
CA PRO A 61 -7.56 -8.96 -3.32
C PRO A 61 -7.11 -8.79 -4.77
N MET A 62 -7.67 -7.80 -5.48
CA MET A 62 -7.26 -7.48 -6.86
C MET A 62 -5.82 -6.96 -6.92
N VAL A 63 -5.46 -6.02 -6.03
CA VAL A 63 -4.10 -5.45 -5.95
C VAL A 63 -3.08 -6.53 -5.64
N HIS A 64 -3.39 -7.42 -4.68
CA HIS A 64 -2.51 -8.55 -4.35
C HIS A 64 -2.30 -9.49 -5.54
N ARG A 65 -3.38 -9.85 -6.25
CA ARG A 65 -3.29 -10.71 -7.44
C ARG A 65 -2.44 -10.07 -8.54
N LEU A 66 -2.68 -8.81 -8.85
CA LEU A 66 -1.94 -8.08 -9.88
C LEU A 66 -0.46 -7.93 -9.51
N ALA A 67 -0.15 -7.66 -8.23
CA ALA A 67 1.24 -7.59 -7.76
C ALA A 67 1.96 -8.94 -7.92
N HIS A 68 1.29 -10.06 -7.65
CA HIS A 68 1.87 -11.39 -7.88
C HIS A 68 2.09 -11.67 -9.38
N SER A 69 1.11 -11.36 -10.24
CA SER A 69 1.26 -11.51 -11.69
C SER A 69 2.39 -10.65 -12.23
N LEU A 70 2.54 -9.43 -11.72
CA LEU A 70 3.63 -8.51 -12.07
C LEU A 70 5.00 -9.08 -11.63
N ALA A 71 5.08 -9.70 -10.45
CA ALA A 71 6.30 -10.38 -9.99
C ALA A 71 6.72 -11.51 -10.95
N GLU A 72 5.76 -12.33 -11.39
CA GLU A 72 6.02 -13.40 -12.35
C GLU A 72 6.46 -12.85 -13.72
N ALA A 73 5.83 -11.78 -14.20
CA ALA A 73 6.21 -11.14 -15.45
C ALA A 73 7.64 -10.56 -15.39
N ALA A 74 8.00 -9.89 -14.28
CA ALA A 74 9.34 -9.38 -14.05
C ALA A 74 10.39 -10.50 -13.98
N ARG A 75 10.10 -11.59 -13.25
CA ARG A 75 10.99 -12.76 -13.16
C ARG A 75 11.17 -13.47 -14.52
N GLY A 76 10.11 -13.52 -15.32
CA GLY A 76 10.13 -14.09 -16.67
C GLY A 76 10.70 -13.16 -17.74
N ASN A 77 11.26 -11.99 -17.37
CA ASN A 77 11.77 -10.97 -18.28
C ASN A 77 10.75 -10.53 -19.36
N ARG A 78 9.46 -10.52 -19.00
CA ARG A 78 8.35 -10.14 -19.89
C ARG A 78 8.01 -8.67 -19.69
N LEU A 79 8.88 -7.77 -20.18
CA LEU A 79 8.78 -6.32 -19.92
C LEU A 79 7.44 -5.71 -20.35
N GLU A 80 6.96 -6.01 -21.56
CA GLU A 80 5.68 -5.48 -22.05
C GLU A 80 4.49 -5.92 -21.19
N LEU A 81 4.50 -7.19 -20.77
CA LEU A 81 3.49 -7.71 -19.84
C LEU A 81 3.62 -7.05 -18.46
N ALA A 82 4.85 -6.83 -17.98
CA ALA A 82 5.07 -6.14 -16.72
C ALA A 82 4.58 -4.68 -16.76
N ARG A 83 4.74 -3.97 -17.88
CA ARG A 83 4.20 -2.61 -18.08
C ARG A 83 2.67 -2.60 -18.03
N ALA A 84 2.02 -3.53 -18.73
CA ALA A 84 0.56 -3.66 -18.72
C ALA A 84 0.04 -3.96 -17.30
N LEU A 85 0.63 -4.95 -16.62
CA LEU A 85 0.23 -5.34 -15.27
C LEU A 85 0.49 -4.24 -14.23
N ALA A 86 1.57 -3.46 -14.36
CA ALA A 86 1.81 -2.32 -13.50
C ALA A 86 0.75 -1.23 -13.67
N THR A 87 0.34 -0.96 -14.91
CA THR A 87 -0.74 0.00 -15.20
C THR A 87 -2.05 -0.43 -14.54
N GLU A 88 -2.42 -1.71 -14.69
CA GLU A 88 -3.60 -2.28 -14.02
C GLU A 88 -3.49 -2.25 -12.50
N LEU A 89 -2.31 -2.55 -11.95
CA LEU A 89 -2.06 -2.54 -10.51
C LEU A 89 -2.28 -1.15 -9.90
N LEU A 90 -1.74 -0.11 -10.55
CA LEU A 90 -1.86 1.29 -10.12
C LEU A 90 -3.32 1.76 -10.17
N ALA A 91 -4.05 1.40 -11.23
CA ALA A 91 -5.47 1.70 -11.36
C ALA A 91 -6.30 1.01 -10.26
N ALA A 92 -6.13 -0.31 -10.11
CA ALA A 92 -6.84 -1.10 -9.10
C ALA A 92 -6.57 -0.61 -7.68
N ARG A 93 -5.35 -0.14 -7.40
CA ARG A 93 -4.98 0.42 -6.10
C ARG A 93 -5.60 1.79 -5.85
N THR A 94 -5.72 2.62 -6.89
CA THR A 94 -6.41 3.91 -6.79
C THR A 94 -7.89 3.72 -6.49
N GLU A 95 -8.56 2.84 -7.22
CA GLU A 95 -9.97 2.48 -7.00
C GLU A 95 -10.21 1.88 -5.62
N ALA A 96 -9.37 0.94 -5.21
CA ALA A 96 -9.35 0.34 -3.88
C ALA A 96 -9.37 1.40 -2.76
N TRP A 97 -8.51 2.41 -2.89
CA TRP A 97 -8.42 3.48 -1.91
C TRP A 97 -9.63 4.41 -1.93
N GLN A 98 -10.17 4.73 -3.11
CA GLN A 98 -11.39 5.51 -3.24
C GLN A 98 -12.56 4.78 -2.56
N LEU A 99 -12.75 3.50 -2.83
CA LEU A 99 -13.80 2.69 -2.20
C LEU A 99 -13.65 2.62 -0.68
N LEU A 100 -12.42 2.43 -0.19
CA LEU A 100 -12.15 2.39 1.24
C LEU A 100 -12.51 3.73 1.92
N THR A 101 -12.09 4.85 1.35
CA THR A 101 -12.33 6.18 1.92
C THR A 101 -13.78 6.67 1.73
N SER A 102 -14.48 6.23 0.68
CA SER A 102 -15.93 6.47 0.54
C SER A 102 -16.73 5.71 1.60
N ARG A 103 -16.34 4.47 1.92
CA ARG A 103 -17.01 3.65 2.93
C ARG A 103 -16.62 4.02 4.36
N TYR A 104 -15.40 4.51 4.55
CA TYR A 104 -14.85 4.90 5.85
C TYR A 104 -14.15 6.27 5.75
N PRO A 105 -14.94 7.37 5.66
CA PRO A 105 -14.39 8.73 5.47
C PRO A 105 -13.40 9.15 6.56
N GLN A 106 -13.56 8.60 7.77
CA GLN A 106 -12.67 8.82 8.89
C GLN A 106 -11.23 8.39 8.60
N LEU A 107 -11.00 7.38 7.74
CA LEU A 107 -9.64 6.93 7.38
C LEU A 107 -8.88 7.90 6.47
N ASN A 108 -9.54 8.91 5.92
CA ASN A 108 -8.91 9.92 5.07
C ASN A 108 -8.47 11.18 5.85
N LYS A 109 -8.76 11.23 7.16
CA LYS A 109 -8.28 12.32 8.02
C LYS A 109 -6.94 11.88 8.64
N PRO A 110 -5.90 12.74 8.62
CA PRO A 110 -4.74 12.50 9.46
C PRO A 110 -5.22 12.42 10.91
N ALA A 111 -4.68 11.47 11.69
CA ALA A 111 -5.01 11.33 13.10
C ALA A 111 -4.86 12.70 13.76
N ALA A 112 -5.87 13.13 14.51
CA ALA A 112 -5.74 14.36 15.28
C ALA A 112 -4.52 14.17 16.19
N ALA A 113 -3.55 15.09 16.11
CA ALA A 113 -2.34 15.02 16.91
C ALA A 113 -2.74 14.97 18.39
N GLN A 114 -2.79 13.76 18.97
CA GLN A 114 -2.96 13.64 20.40
C GLN A 114 -1.65 14.12 21.04
N PRO A 115 -1.70 15.05 22.01
CA PRO A 115 -0.52 15.39 22.77
C PRO A 115 -0.06 14.09 23.45
N THR A 116 1.19 13.71 23.21
CA THR A 116 1.84 12.56 23.87
C THR A 116 1.87 12.81 25.37
N SER A 117 0.83 12.40 26.10
CA SER A 117 0.86 12.29 27.54
C SER A 117 1.54 10.98 27.91
N SER A 118 2.86 11.02 28.08
CA SER A 118 3.62 10.05 28.86
C SER A 118 4.94 10.67 29.30
N GLN A 119 4.84 11.63 30.23
CA GLN A 119 5.93 12.01 31.10
C GLN A 119 5.71 11.29 32.44
N PRO A 120 6.54 10.31 32.85
CA PRO A 120 6.66 9.98 34.25
C PRO A 120 7.59 10.99 34.90
N ALA A 121 7.10 11.61 35.97
CA ALA A 121 7.80 12.54 36.81
C ALA A 121 9.07 11.92 37.41
N GLN A 122 10.14 12.71 37.45
CA GLN A 122 11.31 12.47 38.27
C GLN A 122 10.93 12.48 39.76
N PRO A 123 11.60 11.68 40.59
CA PRO A 123 12.18 12.14 41.84
C PRO A 123 13.61 12.67 41.62
#